data_AF-A0AAU4MHH3-F1
#
_entry.id   AF-A0AAU4MHH3-F1
#
_cell.length_a   1.000
_cell.length_b   1.000
_cell.length_c   1.000
_cell.angle_alpha   90.00
_cell.angle_beta   90.00
_cell.angle_gamma   90.00
#
_symmetry.space_group_name_H-M   'P 1'
#
loop_
_entity.id
_entity.type
_entity.pdbx_description
1 polymer ?
#
loop_
_entity_poly.entity_id
_entity_poly.type
_entity_poly.pdbx_seq_one_letter_code
_entity_poly.pdbx_strand_id
1 'polypeptide(L)'
;MTSEVGTTEPVEPAGPAAEAPPGRQRRLVRVALIAGLTLAPMTALLSIGTAAPLAPPLGPCSGPACPDTFPPVNNGDFAGRDATVNIFTGGYFRASQRAAEAEGKIVTLGDFTVDKDGGGSFNTAVAGVGSRVVPPDGTDFVTVGGNVDVKTGNTLFVGGVDSKGAAFGDLRYAGTLTGTTSITPTGTAIHDPNAADPYLDVLDQIETASSCTGKAAATGTVTLTSFDVTFTGDGTSARQVFNVTGDLTSPSGGPVDMVFAGIPAGATVIVNMLSEGAVINTNTGFDGTQTADLRPRLMWNFPTATTSTIKGGAQFQGSVMAGNPANTMTLAQPGINGRVYLAGNLELTGTSGTEIHAYPFDGDLPECASPSPSPSPSPSPSPSPSPSPSPSPSPSPSPSPSPSPSPSPSPSPSPSPSPSPSPSPSPSPSPSPSPSPSPSPSPSPSPSPSPSPSPSPSPSPSPSPSPSPSPSPSPSPSPSHSYSPRPSPSHSYSPSPSHSPSVTPSPSASPSPSHSYSPSPSHSPSVTPSPSASASASASASPSPSHSHSHSPGVSPSPSLPSTGGSGSPVVLGLAAAALLAGGGLVVMVVRRRGRHS
;
A
#
# COMPACT_ATOMS: atom_id res chain seq x y z
N MET A 1 -37.70 51.81 -47.41
CA MET A 1 -39.11 51.38 -47.51
C MET A 1 -39.83 51.86 -46.26
N THR A 2 -41.09 52.27 -46.39
CA THR A 2 -42.06 52.62 -45.33
C THR A 2 -42.54 51.35 -44.58
N SER A 3 -43.12 51.35 -43.37
CA SER A 3 -43.46 52.42 -42.40
C SER A 3 -43.65 51.87 -40.95
N GLU A 4 -44.12 52.70 -40.01
CA GLU A 4 -44.36 52.55 -38.55
C GLU A 4 -45.67 51.75 -38.20
N VAL A 5 -46.20 51.50 -36.98
CA VAL A 5 -46.24 52.07 -35.59
C VAL A 5 -46.62 50.91 -34.60
N GLY A 6 -46.46 50.85 -33.26
CA GLY A 6 -45.77 51.67 -32.24
C GLY A 6 -46.55 51.86 -30.90
N THR A 7 -46.00 51.43 -29.74
CA THR A 7 -46.46 51.67 -28.31
C THR A 7 -47.78 50.97 -27.85
N THR A 8 -48.16 50.73 -26.57
CA THR A 8 -47.74 51.11 -25.18
C THR A 8 -47.99 49.96 -24.14
N GLU A 9 -47.43 50.04 -22.90
CA GLU A 9 -47.84 49.24 -21.70
C GLU A 9 -48.94 49.95 -20.85
N PRO A 10 -49.49 49.32 -19.77
CA PRO A 10 -49.08 49.76 -18.41
C PRO A 10 -49.21 48.78 -17.19
N VAL A 11 -48.22 48.83 -16.27
CA VAL A 11 -48.29 49.05 -14.77
C VAL A 11 -49.11 48.12 -13.83
N GLU A 12 -48.47 47.76 -12.68
CA GLU A 12 -48.96 46.98 -11.50
C GLU A 12 -49.58 47.89 -10.38
N PRO A 13 -50.35 47.38 -9.38
CA PRO A 13 -49.84 47.41 -7.99
C PRO A 13 -50.38 46.39 -6.93
N ALA A 14 -49.45 45.80 -6.18
CA ALA A 14 -49.35 45.53 -4.72
C ALA A 14 -50.56 45.54 -3.73
N GLY A 15 -50.63 44.47 -2.91
CA GLY A 15 -51.00 44.46 -1.46
C GLY A 15 -52.50 44.34 -1.07
N PRO A 16 -52.86 44.14 0.22
CA PRO A 16 -52.04 44.02 1.45
C PRO A 16 -52.31 42.71 2.26
N ALA A 17 -51.99 42.66 3.56
CA ALA A 17 -52.18 41.51 4.48
C ALA A 17 -52.80 41.93 5.85
N ALA A 18 -53.44 41.01 6.60
CA ALA A 18 -53.49 40.99 8.10
C ALA A 18 -54.36 39.85 8.71
N GLU A 19 -53.90 39.34 9.87
CA GLU A 19 -54.62 38.89 11.09
C GLU A 19 -55.74 37.80 11.15
N ALA A 20 -55.90 37.30 12.39
CA ALA A 20 -56.90 36.37 12.94
C ALA A 20 -56.82 36.45 14.49
N PRO A 21 -57.63 35.74 15.32
CA PRO A 21 -58.99 35.19 15.19
C PRO A 21 -59.97 35.94 16.15
N PRO A 22 -61.20 35.45 16.45
CA PRO A 22 -61.38 34.63 17.67
C PRO A 22 -62.62 33.67 17.68
N GLY A 23 -62.82 32.94 18.80
CA GLY A 23 -64.17 32.55 19.27
C GLY A 23 -64.47 31.05 19.42
N ARG A 24 -64.61 30.57 20.67
CA ARG A 24 -65.15 29.24 20.99
C ARG A 24 -66.68 29.27 21.12
N GLN A 25 -67.37 28.17 20.79
CA GLN A 25 -68.30 27.53 21.74
C GLN A 25 -68.56 26.04 21.44
N ARG A 26 -69.28 25.35 22.33
CA ARG A 26 -69.37 23.88 22.41
C ARG A 26 -70.75 23.34 22.04
N ARG A 27 -70.80 22.17 21.40
CA ARG A 27 -71.80 21.12 21.71
C ARG A 27 -71.29 19.72 21.38
N LEU A 28 -71.79 18.70 22.09
CA LEU A 28 -71.40 17.30 21.91
C LEU A 28 -72.40 16.56 21.01
N VAL A 29 -71.86 15.68 20.16
CA VAL A 29 -72.49 14.41 19.78
C VAL A 29 -71.40 13.33 19.89
N ARG A 30 -71.75 12.09 20.24
CA ARG A 30 -70.82 10.94 20.39
C ARG A 30 -71.03 9.92 19.27
N VAL A 31 -70.05 8.99 19.16
CA VAL A 31 -70.10 7.69 18.48
C VAL A 31 -69.90 7.70 16.96
N ALA A 32 -68.65 7.58 16.54
CA ALA A 32 -68.17 6.45 15.73
C ALA A 32 -66.65 6.32 15.92
N LEU A 33 -66.15 5.16 16.39
CA LEU A 33 -64.72 4.96 16.64
C LEU A 33 -64.11 4.16 15.49
N ILE A 34 -63.74 4.86 14.42
CA ILE A 34 -62.99 4.30 13.30
C ILE A 34 -61.50 4.55 13.58
N ALA A 35 -60.74 3.49 13.80
CA ALA A 35 -59.30 3.55 13.99
C ALA A 35 -58.59 3.76 12.63
N GLY A 36 -58.52 5.02 12.18
CA GLY A 36 -57.72 5.37 11.00
C GLY A 36 -56.23 5.19 11.29
N LEU A 37 -55.55 4.34 10.51
CA LEU A 37 -54.09 4.29 10.49
C LEU A 37 -53.56 5.63 9.99
N THR A 38 -52.93 6.40 10.89
CA THR A 38 -52.12 7.54 10.49
C THR A 38 -50.84 7.01 9.84
N LEU A 39 -50.71 7.13 8.52
CA LEU A 39 -49.39 7.06 7.89
C LEU A 39 -48.58 8.25 8.41
N ALA A 40 -47.67 7.98 9.34
CA ALA A 40 -46.60 8.92 9.62
C ALA A 40 -45.74 9.02 8.35
N PRO A 41 -45.38 10.23 7.88
CA PRO A 41 -44.40 10.35 6.82
C PRO A 41 -43.07 9.81 7.36
N MET A 42 -42.62 8.66 6.85
CA MET A 42 -41.23 8.24 7.03
C MET A 42 -40.35 9.24 6.28
N THR A 43 -39.92 10.28 6.99
CA THR A 43 -38.76 11.07 6.60
C THR A 43 -37.56 10.14 6.59
N ALA A 44 -37.26 9.59 5.41
CA ALA A 44 -36.02 8.87 5.18
C ALA A 44 -34.87 9.86 5.46
N LEU A 45 -34.28 9.73 6.64
CA LEU A 45 -32.99 10.33 6.94
C LEU A 45 -32.00 9.69 5.97
N LEU A 46 -31.69 10.43 4.90
CA LEU A 46 -30.53 10.16 4.07
C LEU A 46 -29.31 10.29 4.99
N SER A 47 -28.82 9.15 5.47
CA SER A 47 -27.50 9.06 6.08
C SER A 47 -26.49 9.58 5.06
N ILE A 48 -26.01 10.80 5.27
CA ILE A 48 -24.93 11.36 4.46
C ILE A 48 -23.72 10.49 4.77
N GLY A 49 -23.27 9.71 3.79
CA GLY A 49 -22.21 8.72 3.98
C GLY A 49 -20.98 9.33 4.65
N THR A 50 -20.69 8.90 5.89
CA THR A 50 -19.64 9.45 6.75
C THR A 50 -18.30 8.83 6.41
N ALA A 51 -17.82 9.16 5.21
CA ALA A 51 -16.54 8.73 4.63
C ALA A 51 -15.46 8.49 5.67
N ALA A 52 -15.05 7.23 5.76
CA ALA A 52 -14.09 6.72 6.72
C ALA A 52 -12.69 6.62 6.12
N PRO A 53 -11.63 6.61 6.96
CA PRO A 53 -10.33 6.10 6.56
C PRO A 53 -10.42 4.61 6.18
N LEU A 54 -9.37 4.10 5.53
CA LEU A 54 -9.18 2.65 5.39
C LEU A 54 -9.20 1.98 6.78
N ALA A 55 -9.90 0.86 6.90
CA ALA A 55 -10.04 0.15 8.16
C ALA A 55 -8.75 -0.60 8.56
N PRO A 56 -8.45 -0.73 9.87
CA PRO A 56 -7.34 -1.58 10.31
C PRO A 56 -7.47 -3.01 9.77
N PRO A 57 -6.38 -3.63 9.26
CA PRO A 57 -4.98 -3.27 9.48
C PRO A 57 -4.37 -2.35 8.40
N LEU A 58 -5.18 -1.58 7.66
CA LEU A 58 -4.75 -0.61 6.66
C LEU A 58 -4.88 0.85 7.17
N GLY A 59 -4.33 1.80 6.41
CA GLY A 59 -4.62 3.23 6.56
C GLY A 59 -3.71 3.96 7.57
N PRO A 60 -4.29 4.64 8.59
CA PRO A 60 -3.54 5.41 9.57
C PRO A 60 -2.49 4.59 10.33
N CYS A 61 -1.55 5.27 10.96
CA CYS A 61 -0.61 4.63 11.89
C CYS A 61 -1.34 4.15 13.15
N SER A 62 -0.94 3.01 13.71
CA SER A 62 -1.63 2.40 14.87
C SER A 62 -0.71 1.77 15.91
N GLY A 63 -1.22 1.63 17.13
CA GLY A 63 -0.50 1.06 18.28
C GLY A 63 -0.02 2.11 19.30
N PRO A 64 0.41 1.68 20.50
CA PRO A 64 0.66 2.56 21.65
C PRO A 64 1.94 3.39 21.57
N ALA A 65 2.72 3.24 20.48
CA ALA A 65 3.95 4.00 20.23
C ALA A 65 3.92 4.68 18.84
N CYS A 66 2.75 4.77 18.22
CA CYS A 66 2.55 5.54 17.00
C CYS A 66 2.88 7.02 17.24
N PRO A 67 3.73 7.67 16.42
CA PRO A 67 4.10 9.06 16.63
C PRO A 67 3.03 10.02 16.09
N ASP A 68 2.75 11.10 16.82
CA ASP A 68 1.79 12.16 16.42
C ASP A 68 2.14 12.83 15.08
N THR A 69 3.39 12.71 14.62
CA THR A 69 3.87 13.20 13.33
C THR A 69 5.05 12.34 12.88
N PHE A 70 4.98 11.83 11.66
CA PHE A 70 6.09 11.10 11.04
C PHE A 70 7.17 12.11 10.59
N PRO A 71 8.46 11.91 10.93
CA PRO A 71 9.52 12.83 10.52
C PRO A 71 9.77 12.74 9.01
N PRO A 72 10.40 13.77 8.40
CA PRO A 72 10.95 13.67 7.05
C PRO A 72 11.95 12.51 6.90
N VAL A 73 12.23 12.14 5.65
CA VAL A 73 13.21 11.09 5.30
C VAL A 73 14.58 11.39 5.91
N ASN A 74 15.05 10.53 6.82
CA ASN A 74 16.25 10.74 7.63
C ASN A 74 16.93 9.41 8.02
N ASN A 75 18.15 9.48 8.56
CA ASN A 75 18.95 8.34 9.03
C ASN A 75 19.24 8.37 10.55
N GLY A 76 18.37 9.04 11.32
CA GLY A 76 18.49 9.16 12.77
C GLY A 76 17.99 7.92 13.52
N ASP A 77 17.66 8.10 14.80
CA ASP A 77 17.05 7.06 15.62
C ASP A 77 15.60 6.76 15.20
N PHE A 78 15.07 5.64 15.68
CA PHE A 78 13.66 5.30 15.48
C PHE A 78 12.74 6.35 16.14
N ALA A 79 11.76 6.84 15.38
CA ALA A 79 10.90 7.97 15.77
C ALA A 79 9.59 7.55 16.46
N GLY A 80 9.19 6.30 16.30
CA GLY A 80 7.96 5.72 16.84
C GLY A 80 7.75 4.30 16.30
N ARG A 81 6.57 3.73 16.52
CA ARG A 81 6.22 2.40 16.01
C ARG A 81 4.80 2.32 15.45
N ASP A 82 4.66 1.62 14.33
CA ASP A 82 3.39 1.46 13.60
C ASP A 82 3.02 -0.02 13.43
N ALA A 83 1.87 -0.43 13.97
CA ALA A 83 1.33 -1.78 13.85
C ALA A 83 0.53 -2.02 12.55
N THR A 84 0.17 -0.95 11.83
CA THR A 84 -0.55 -1.00 10.55
C THR A 84 0.33 -1.60 9.45
N VAL A 85 -0.28 -2.30 8.50
CA VAL A 85 0.43 -2.81 7.32
C VAL A 85 0.88 -1.64 6.45
N ASN A 86 2.19 -1.59 6.16
CA ASN A 86 2.76 -0.58 5.28
C ASN A 86 2.73 -1.03 3.81
N ILE A 87 3.04 -2.31 3.56
CA ILE A 87 3.00 -2.92 2.24
C ILE A 87 2.12 -4.18 2.30
N PHE A 88 1.09 -4.24 1.46
CA PHE A 88 0.25 -5.41 1.22
C PHE A 88 0.29 -5.81 -0.25
N THR A 89 0.48 -7.10 -0.52
CA THR A 89 0.32 -7.69 -1.86
C THR A 89 -0.53 -8.96 -1.80
N GLY A 90 -1.68 -8.98 -2.46
CA GLY A 90 -2.53 -10.18 -2.60
C GLY A 90 -1.95 -11.24 -3.55
N GLY A 91 -1.01 -10.83 -4.41
CA GLY A 91 -0.13 -11.72 -5.16
C GLY A 91 1.27 -11.82 -4.53
N TYR A 92 2.33 -11.70 -5.35
CA TYR A 92 3.73 -11.77 -4.90
C TYR A 92 4.37 -10.40 -4.61
N PHE A 93 5.46 -10.42 -3.84
CA PHE A 93 6.44 -9.33 -3.72
C PHE A 93 7.77 -9.80 -4.31
N ARG A 94 8.35 -9.03 -5.24
CA ARG A 94 9.71 -9.27 -5.73
C ARG A 94 10.57 -8.00 -5.65
N ALA A 95 11.71 -8.11 -4.98
CA ALA A 95 12.78 -7.12 -5.02
C ALA A 95 13.83 -7.55 -6.05
N SER A 96 14.11 -6.69 -7.03
CA SER A 96 15.04 -7.00 -8.13
C SER A 96 15.98 -5.84 -8.49
N GLN A 97 16.93 -6.10 -9.40
CA GLN A 97 17.95 -5.14 -9.86
C GLN A 97 18.73 -4.48 -8.71
N ARG A 98 18.54 -3.18 -8.45
CA ARG A 98 19.19 -2.43 -7.36
C ARG A 98 18.22 -1.98 -6.26
N ALA A 99 17.00 -2.53 -6.19
CA ALA A 99 16.09 -2.26 -5.08
C ALA A 99 16.74 -2.62 -3.73
N ALA A 100 16.59 -1.73 -2.74
CA ALA A 100 17.42 -1.74 -1.53
C ALA A 100 16.64 -2.08 -0.27
N GLU A 101 15.57 -1.35 0.05
CA GLU A 101 14.95 -1.41 1.38
C GLU A 101 13.42 -1.20 1.34
N ALA A 102 12.71 -1.68 2.36
CA ALA A 102 11.27 -1.48 2.56
C ALA A 102 10.92 -1.35 4.05
N GLU A 103 10.53 -0.15 4.48
CA GLU A 103 10.14 0.16 5.87
C GLU A 103 8.75 -0.36 6.25
N GLY A 104 8.52 -0.41 7.57
CA GLY A 104 7.23 -0.78 8.14
C GLY A 104 6.90 -2.27 8.00
N LYS A 105 5.64 -2.62 8.26
CA LYS A 105 5.18 -4.01 8.23
C LYS A 105 4.81 -4.45 6.80
N ILE A 106 5.30 -5.62 6.41
CA ILE A 106 5.09 -6.19 5.06
C ILE A 106 4.21 -7.45 5.16
N VAL A 107 3.19 -7.53 4.31
CA VAL A 107 2.29 -8.69 4.18
C VAL A 107 2.15 -9.06 2.71
N THR A 108 2.43 -10.32 2.37
CA THR A 108 2.33 -10.85 1.02
C THR A 108 1.59 -12.18 1.08
N LEU A 109 0.46 -12.33 0.37
CA LEU A 109 -0.31 -13.57 0.39
C LEU A 109 0.33 -14.67 -0.49
N GLY A 110 1.09 -14.30 -1.52
CA GLY A 110 1.88 -15.21 -2.35
C GLY A 110 3.36 -15.29 -1.95
N ASP A 111 4.24 -15.47 -2.95
CA ASP A 111 5.69 -15.58 -2.74
C ASP A 111 6.38 -14.23 -2.47
N PHE A 112 7.45 -14.25 -1.69
CA PHE A 112 8.37 -13.12 -1.47
C PHE A 112 9.76 -13.48 -2.02
N THR A 113 10.26 -12.71 -3.00
CA THR A 113 11.52 -13.02 -3.72
C THR A 113 12.54 -11.87 -3.63
N VAL A 114 13.81 -12.20 -3.38
CA VAL A 114 14.94 -11.26 -3.45
C VAL A 114 15.95 -11.71 -4.51
N ASP A 115 15.97 -11.01 -5.64
CA ASP A 115 16.65 -11.36 -6.89
C ASP A 115 17.36 -10.14 -7.50
N LYS A 116 18.31 -9.57 -6.73
CA LYS A 116 19.06 -8.35 -7.08
C LYS A 116 20.30 -8.64 -7.96
N ASP A 117 20.61 -7.70 -8.83
CA ASP A 117 21.74 -7.78 -9.77
C ASP A 117 23.10 -7.65 -9.06
N GLY A 118 23.85 -8.75 -9.02
CA GLY A 118 25.18 -8.80 -8.41
C GLY A 118 25.18 -9.03 -6.89
N GLY A 119 24.02 -9.33 -6.30
CA GLY A 119 23.90 -9.68 -4.88
C GLY A 119 23.59 -8.50 -3.94
N GLY A 120 23.80 -8.76 -2.64
CA GLY A 120 23.70 -7.77 -1.56
C GLY A 120 22.40 -7.82 -0.76
N SER A 121 22.29 -6.91 0.21
CA SER A 121 21.18 -6.84 1.16
C SER A 121 19.87 -6.36 0.53
N PHE A 122 18.75 -6.95 0.91
CA PHE A 122 17.45 -6.28 0.89
C PHE A 122 16.97 -6.15 2.34
N ASN A 123 16.71 -4.92 2.80
CA ASN A 123 16.39 -4.65 4.20
C ASN A 123 14.88 -4.45 4.37
N THR A 124 14.27 -5.07 5.37
CA THR A 124 12.83 -4.95 5.65
C THR A 124 12.55 -4.49 7.08
N ALA A 125 11.43 -3.77 7.23
CA ALA A 125 11.00 -3.04 8.42
C ALA A 125 11.91 -1.87 8.87
N VAL A 126 13.15 -1.81 8.39
CA VAL A 126 14.09 -0.71 8.59
C VAL A 126 14.77 -0.36 7.26
N ALA A 127 14.69 0.91 6.87
CA ALA A 127 15.59 1.51 5.89
C ALA A 127 16.70 2.29 6.62
N GLY A 128 17.90 2.34 6.04
CA GLY A 128 19.02 3.16 6.51
C GLY A 128 18.75 4.67 6.36
N VAL A 129 17.89 5.04 5.41
CA VAL A 129 17.34 6.38 5.20
C VAL A 129 15.84 6.23 4.99
N GLY A 130 14.99 6.88 5.78
CA GLY A 130 13.53 6.69 5.68
C GLY A 130 12.72 7.45 6.73
N SER A 131 11.48 7.05 6.96
CA SER A 131 10.62 7.59 8.05
C SER A 131 11.14 7.23 9.44
N ARG A 132 11.92 6.14 9.55
CA ARG A 132 12.42 5.59 10.83
C ARG A 132 11.29 5.20 11.80
N VAL A 133 10.08 4.92 11.29
CA VAL A 133 8.97 4.34 12.06
C VAL A 133 8.87 2.85 11.75
N VAL A 134 9.07 2.02 12.78
CA VAL A 134 9.26 0.56 12.67
C VAL A 134 8.05 -0.20 13.27
N PRO A 135 7.85 -1.50 13.02
CA PRO A 135 6.74 -2.21 13.67
C PRO A 135 6.99 -2.48 15.17
N PRO A 136 5.97 -2.92 15.94
CA PRO A 136 6.11 -3.26 17.36
C PRO A 136 7.04 -4.46 17.58
N ASP A 137 7.95 -4.36 18.56
CA ASP A 137 8.92 -5.44 18.81
C ASP A 137 8.26 -6.79 19.12
N GLY A 138 8.83 -7.86 18.56
CA GLY A 138 8.32 -9.23 18.75
C GLY A 138 6.98 -9.50 18.06
N THR A 139 6.60 -8.69 17.06
CA THR A 139 5.52 -9.01 16.13
C THR A 139 6.07 -9.47 14.78
N ASP A 140 5.24 -10.10 13.94
CA ASP A 140 5.63 -10.40 12.55
C ASP A 140 5.93 -9.09 11.81
N PHE A 141 7.20 -8.85 11.46
CA PHE A 141 7.64 -7.71 10.65
C PHE A 141 7.37 -7.97 9.16
N VAL A 142 7.52 -9.24 8.75
CA VAL A 142 7.23 -9.71 7.40
C VAL A 142 6.38 -10.98 7.49
N THR A 143 5.25 -11.02 6.81
CA THR A 143 4.38 -12.20 6.71
C THR A 143 4.19 -12.62 5.25
N VAL A 144 4.40 -13.91 4.94
CA VAL A 144 4.42 -14.46 3.57
C VAL A 144 3.57 -15.74 3.48
N GLY A 145 2.50 -15.72 2.68
CA GLY A 145 1.62 -16.87 2.45
C GLY A 145 2.16 -17.92 1.47
N GLY A 146 3.18 -17.56 0.68
CA GLY A 146 3.94 -18.47 -0.18
C GLY A 146 5.35 -18.72 0.34
N ASN A 147 6.27 -18.89 -0.60
CA ASN A 147 7.69 -19.14 -0.36
C ASN A 147 8.45 -17.83 -0.14
N VAL A 148 9.55 -17.90 0.62
CA VAL A 148 10.54 -16.83 0.73
C VAL A 148 11.82 -17.27 0.03
N ASP A 149 12.11 -16.72 -1.14
CA ASP A 149 13.26 -17.13 -1.96
C ASP A 149 14.30 -16.01 -2.16
N VAL A 150 15.40 -16.12 -1.42
CA VAL A 150 16.55 -15.21 -1.51
C VAL A 150 17.60 -15.83 -2.43
N LYS A 151 17.74 -15.30 -3.65
CA LYS A 151 18.67 -15.86 -4.65
C LYS A 151 20.13 -15.76 -4.19
N THR A 152 20.96 -16.70 -4.66
CA THR A 152 22.39 -16.80 -4.30
C THR A 152 23.14 -15.48 -4.43
N GLY A 153 23.77 -15.04 -3.34
CA GLY A 153 24.50 -13.77 -3.26
C GLY A 153 23.67 -12.61 -2.68
N ASN A 154 22.35 -12.75 -2.56
CA ASN A 154 21.49 -11.83 -1.83
C ASN A 154 21.37 -12.21 -0.35
N THR A 155 20.89 -11.28 0.47
CA THR A 155 20.48 -11.55 1.85
C THR A 155 19.27 -10.70 2.22
N LEU A 156 18.22 -11.33 2.75
CA LEU A 156 17.08 -10.63 3.33
C LEU A 156 17.38 -10.30 4.79
N PHE A 157 17.43 -9.03 5.15
CA PHE A 157 17.55 -8.55 6.52
C PHE A 157 16.17 -8.15 7.04
N VAL A 158 15.83 -8.57 8.26
CA VAL A 158 14.57 -8.25 8.93
C VAL A 158 14.87 -7.59 10.28
N GLY A 159 14.35 -6.37 10.47
CA GLY A 159 14.66 -5.54 11.64
C GLY A 159 16.04 -4.87 11.56
N GLY A 160 16.46 -4.22 12.64
CA GLY A 160 17.69 -3.42 12.66
C GLY A 160 17.99 -2.76 14.01
N VAL A 161 18.94 -1.83 13.99
CA VAL A 161 19.43 -1.12 15.18
C VAL A 161 19.61 0.38 14.92
N ASP A 162 19.54 1.19 15.97
CA ASP A 162 19.86 2.62 15.99
C ASP A 162 20.81 2.95 17.16
N SER A 163 20.92 4.21 17.60
CA SER A 163 21.77 4.56 18.76
C SER A 163 21.12 4.28 20.12
N LYS A 164 19.81 4.00 20.16
CA LYS A 164 19.02 3.74 21.36
C LYS A 164 18.83 2.24 21.63
N GLY A 165 18.82 1.40 20.60
CA GLY A 165 18.67 -0.05 20.74
C GLY A 165 18.37 -0.76 19.41
N ALA A 166 17.51 -1.78 19.51
CA ALA A 166 17.07 -2.59 18.38
C ALA A 166 15.58 -2.43 18.11
N ALA A 167 15.20 -2.65 16.85
CA ALA A 167 13.83 -2.91 16.43
C ALA A 167 13.79 -4.29 15.77
N PHE A 168 13.01 -5.23 16.31
CA PHE A 168 13.04 -6.63 15.88
C PHE A 168 11.66 -7.26 15.81
N GLY A 169 11.49 -8.17 14.87
CA GLY A 169 10.28 -8.96 14.71
C GLY A 169 10.55 -10.20 13.88
N ASP A 170 9.51 -11.02 13.74
CA ASP A 170 9.62 -12.32 13.09
C ASP A 170 9.38 -12.24 11.58
N LEU A 171 9.95 -13.21 10.86
CA LEU A 171 9.61 -13.55 9.49
C LEU A 171 8.68 -14.77 9.52
N ARG A 172 7.38 -14.58 9.38
CA ARG A 172 6.41 -15.68 9.31
C ARG A 172 6.17 -16.07 7.86
N TYR A 173 6.28 -17.35 7.54
CA TYR A 173 6.13 -17.84 6.17
C TYR A 173 5.43 -19.21 6.11
N ALA A 174 4.57 -19.44 5.11
CA ALA A 174 3.80 -20.67 4.95
C ALA A 174 4.39 -21.68 3.96
N GLY A 175 5.16 -21.22 2.97
CA GLY A 175 5.85 -22.06 2.00
C GLY A 175 7.26 -22.46 2.44
N THR A 176 8.16 -22.62 1.47
CA THR A 176 9.60 -22.86 1.74
C THR A 176 10.35 -21.57 2.05
N LEU A 177 11.50 -21.68 2.72
CA LEU A 177 12.45 -20.59 2.93
C LEU A 177 13.81 -21.01 2.35
N THR A 178 14.30 -20.26 1.36
CA THR A 178 15.55 -20.53 0.65
C THR A 178 16.48 -19.33 0.62
N GLY A 179 17.79 -19.60 0.61
CA GLY A 179 18.84 -18.58 0.56
C GLY A 179 19.33 -18.13 1.93
N THR A 180 19.72 -16.85 2.04
CA THR A 180 20.29 -16.27 3.26
C THR A 180 19.34 -15.24 3.86
N THR A 181 18.96 -15.44 5.12
CA THR A 181 18.20 -14.46 5.90
C THR A 181 18.94 -14.09 7.18
N SER A 182 18.72 -12.87 7.66
CA SER A 182 19.29 -12.37 8.91
C SER A 182 18.25 -11.53 9.65
N ILE A 183 17.79 -12.04 10.79
CA ILE A 183 16.72 -11.44 11.58
C ILE A 183 17.35 -10.93 12.88
N THR A 184 17.29 -9.62 13.12
CA THR A 184 18.25 -8.95 14.02
C THR A 184 17.57 -8.20 15.16
N PRO A 185 18.09 -8.26 16.40
CA PRO A 185 19.10 -9.18 16.93
C PRO A 185 18.52 -10.51 17.45
N THR A 186 17.19 -10.62 17.60
CA THR A 186 16.52 -11.69 18.35
C THR A 186 15.24 -12.25 17.73
N GLY A 187 14.79 -11.72 16.58
CA GLY A 187 13.63 -12.27 15.86
C GLY A 187 13.95 -13.61 15.18
N THR A 188 12.91 -14.32 14.75
CA THR A 188 12.98 -15.70 14.26
C THR A 188 12.28 -15.89 12.92
N ALA A 189 12.67 -16.95 12.20
CA ALA A 189 11.99 -17.40 11.00
C ALA A 189 10.96 -18.48 11.39
N ILE A 190 9.68 -18.16 11.28
CA ILE A 190 8.57 -18.99 11.75
C ILE A 190 7.86 -19.61 10.54
N HIS A 191 8.06 -20.91 10.34
CA HIS A 191 7.28 -21.68 9.38
C HIS A 191 5.88 -21.96 9.95
N ASP A 192 4.86 -21.38 9.34
CA ASP A 192 3.46 -21.45 9.74
C ASP A 192 2.57 -21.56 8.49
N PRO A 193 2.04 -22.74 8.14
CA PRO A 193 1.24 -22.95 6.93
C PRO A 193 0.01 -22.03 6.80
N ASN A 194 -0.42 -21.40 7.89
CA ASN A 194 -1.60 -20.53 7.95
C ASN A 194 -1.20 -19.03 8.02
N ALA A 195 0.05 -18.67 7.65
CA ALA A 195 0.59 -17.32 7.80
C ALA A 195 -0.25 -16.21 7.13
N ALA A 196 -0.93 -16.53 6.03
CA ALA A 196 -1.76 -15.59 5.27
C ALA A 196 -3.20 -15.45 5.80
N ASP A 197 -3.72 -16.45 6.53
CA ASP A 197 -5.10 -16.50 7.04
C ASP A 197 -5.55 -15.20 7.73
N PRO A 198 -4.74 -14.51 8.57
CA PRO A 198 -5.14 -13.26 9.23
C PRO A 198 -5.36 -12.06 8.30
N TYR A 199 -5.02 -12.19 7.01
CA TYR A 199 -4.99 -11.08 6.06
C TYR A 199 -5.79 -11.35 4.78
N LEU A 200 -6.55 -12.46 4.70
CA LEU A 200 -7.38 -12.75 3.52
C LEU A 200 -8.48 -11.69 3.32
N ASP A 201 -9.20 -11.32 4.39
CA ASP A 201 -10.20 -10.24 4.39
C ASP A 201 -9.64 -8.85 4.02
N VAL A 202 -8.30 -8.69 3.99
CA VAL A 202 -7.63 -7.43 3.60
C VAL A 202 -7.57 -7.30 2.08
N LEU A 203 -7.55 -8.42 1.34
CA LEU A 203 -7.67 -8.43 -0.12
C LEU A 203 -9.04 -7.86 -0.55
N ASP A 204 -10.12 -8.42 -0.01
CA ASP A 204 -11.50 -7.96 -0.26
C ASP A 204 -11.69 -6.47 0.05
N GLN A 205 -11.05 -5.97 1.13
CA GLN A 205 -11.05 -4.55 1.49
C GLN A 205 -10.36 -3.68 0.43
N ILE A 206 -9.19 -4.10 -0.09
CA ILE A 206 -8.44 -3.36 -1.10
C ILE A 206 -9.15 -3.39 -2.46
N GLU A 207 -9.64 -4.55 -2.90
CA GLU A 207 -10.46 -4.68 -4.11
C GLU A 207 -11.69 -3.78 -4.03
N THR A 208 -12.43 -3.86 -2.93
CA THR A 208 -13.64 -3.06 -2.70
C THR A 208 -13.30 -1.56 -2.69
N ALA A 209 -12.38 -1.11 -1.83
CA ALA A 209 -12.02 0.30 -1.68
C ALA A 209 -11.48 0.90 -2.97
N SER A 210 -10.62 0.17 -3.70
CA SER A 210 -10.03 0.63 -4.96
C SER A 210 -11.05 0.70 -6.09
N SER A 211 -11.82 -0.37 -6.31
CA SER A 211 -12.89 -0.46 -7.32
C SER A 211 -13.99 0.58 -7.09
N CYS A 212 -14.19 0.98 -5.84
CA CYS A 212 -15.15 1.99 -5.39
C CYS A 212 -14.62 3.42 -5.54
N THR A 213 -13.39 3.67 -5.08
CA THR A 213 -12.69 4.95 -5.26
C THR A 213 -12.54 5.30 -6.75
N GLY A 214 -12.30 4.29 -7.60
CA GLY A 214 -12.24 4.41 -9.05
C GLY A 214 -13.56 4.77 -9.75
N LYS A 215 -14.70 4.65 -9.06
CA LYS A 215 -16.03 5.04 -9.55
C LYS A 215 -16.47 6.41 -9.03
N ALA A 216 -15.68 7.06 -8.17
CA ALA A 216 -16.01 8.37 -7.64
C ALA A 216 -16.03 9.43 -8.76
N ALA A 217 -17.01 10.34 -8.68
CA ALA A 217 -17.04 11.51 -9.55
C ALA A 217 -15.83 12.41 -9.25
N ALA A 218 -15.16 12.90 -10.28
CA ALA A 218 -14.08 13.86 -10.13
C ALA A 218 -14.63 15.20 -9.58
N THR A 219 -13.95 15.76 -8.59
CA THR A 219 -14.24 17.11 -8.06
C THR A 219 -13.32 18.16 -8.65
N GLY A 220 -12.12 17.75 -9.11
CA GLY A 220 -11.14 18.60 -9.77
C GLY A 220 -10.89 18.22 -11.23
N THR A 221 -10.06 19.01 -11.90
CA THR A 221 -9.61 18.78 -13.29
C THR A 221 -8.14 18.40 -13.35
N VAL A 222 -7.73 17.73 -14.43
CA VAL A 222 -6.33 17.38 -14.69
C VAL A 222 -5.92 17.96 -16.03
N THR A 223 -4.86 18.75 -16.04
CA THR A 223 -4.27 19.33 -17.26
C THR A 223 -2.85 18.80 -17.42
N LEU A 224 -2.62 18.01 -18.47
CA LEU A 224 -1.29 17.54 -18.86
C LEU A 224 -0.75 18.44 -19.98
N THR A 225 0.48 18.92 -19.80
CA THR A 225 1.23 19.71 -20.79
C THR A 225 2.40 18.89 -21.35
N SER A 226 3.40 19.52 -21.97
CA SER A 226 4.60 18.80 -22.45
C SER A 226 5.50 18.29 -21.32
N PHE A 227 5.49 18.94 -20.14
CA PHE A 227 6.38 18.65 -19.02
C PHE A 227 5.72 18.71 -17.64
N ASP A 228 4.56 19.35 -17.49
CA ASP A 228 3.83 19.49 -16.23
C ASP A 228 2.47 18.79 -16.29
N VAL A 229 2.08 18.09 -15.22
CA VAL A 229 0.69 17.75 -14.91
C VAL A 229 0.19 18.61 -13.74
N THR A 230 -0.91 19.34 -13.97
CA THR A 230 -1.58 20.12 -12.93
C THR A 230 -2.93 19.50 -12.58
N PHE A 231 -3.05 19.07 -11.33
CA PHE A 231 -4.29 18.65 -10.68
C PHE A 231 -4.93 19.90 -10.04
N THR A 232 -6.07 20.37 -10.54
CA THR A 232 -6.75 21.56 -10.03
C THR A 232 -8.03 21.18 -9.30
N GLY A 233 -8.00 21.22 -7.96
CA GLY A 233 -9.16 20.99 -7.11
C GLY A 233 -10.19 22.13 -7.15
N ASP A 234 -11.39 21.87 -6.63
CA ASP A 234 -12.50 22.84 -6.58
C ASP A 234 -12.36 23.90 -5.46
N GLY A 235 -11.28 23.87 -4.68
CA GLY A 235 -11.03 24.79 -3.56
C GLY A 235 -11.97 24.64 -2.36
N THR A 236 -12.86 23.63 -2.32
CA THR A 236 -13.92 23.53 -1.30
C THR A 236 -14.20 22.12 -0.78
N SER A 237 -14.08 21.07 -1.60
CA SER A 237 -14.34 19.69 -1.20
C SER A 237 -13.24 19.11 -0.30
N ALA A 238 -13.64 18.46 0.80
CA ALA A 238 -12.73 17.77 1.73
C ALA A 238 -12.07 16.51 1.13
N ARG A 239 -12.58 16.00 0.00
CA ARG A 239 -11.94 15.02 -0.87
C ARG A 239 -11.80 15.62 -2.26
N GLN A 240 -10.59 15.64 -2.80
CA GLN A 240 -10.27 16.10 -4.14
C GLN A 240 -10.01 14.89 -5.03
N VAL A 241 -10.96 14.58 -5.90
CA VAL A 241 -10.92 13.40 -6.77
C VAL A 241 -10.55 13.81 -8.20
N PHE A 242 -9.54 13.15 -8.74
CA PHE A 242 -9.01 13.36 -10.08
C PHE A 242 -9.05 12.05 -10.86
N ASN A 243 -9.74 12.03 -12.00
CA ASN A 243 -9.88 10.84 -12.84
C ASN A 243 -9.03 11.00 -14.11
N VAL A 244 -8.00 10.17 -14.26
CA VAL A 244 -6.97 10.24 -15.31
C VAL A 244 -7.13 9.05 -16.25
N THR A 245 -7.30 9.29 -17.56
CA THR A 245 -7.59 8.24 -18.56
C THR A 245 -6.40 7.95 -19.48
N GLY A 246 -5.17 8.22 -19.05
CA GLY A 246 -3.94 8.06 -19.82
C GLY A 246 -2.71 8.26 -18.95
N ASP A 247 -1.53 8.15 -19.56
CA ASP A 247 -0.26 8.15 -18.83
C ASP A 247 0.15 9.56 -18.35
N LEU A 248 0.72 9.64 -17.15
CA LEU A 248 1.35 10.85 -16.62
C LEU A 248 2.81 10.88 -17.07
N THR A 249 3.01 11.21 -18.34
CA THR A 249 4.32 11.32 -18.99
C THR A 249 4.32 12.47 -20.02
N SER A 250 5.51 12.94 -20.37
CA SER A 250 5.69 13.88 -21.50
C SER A 250 5.33 13.20 -22.83
N PRO A 251 5.09 13.95 -23.93
CA PRO A 251 4.82 13.37 -25.25
C PRO A 251 5.90 12.43 -25.82
N SER A 252 7.06 12.30 -25.18
CA SER A 252 8.13 11.35 -25.51
C SER A 252 8.25 10.17 -24.53
N GLY A 253 7.31 10.01 -23.59
CA GLY A 253 7.36 9.03 -22.49
C GLY A 253 8.34 9.37 -21.37
N GLY A 254 9.04 10.51 -21.46
CA GLY A 254 9.91 11.06 -20.41
C GLY A 254 9.11 11.63 -19.22
N PRO A 255 9.78 11.98 -18.11
CA PRO A 255 9.12 12.39 -16.87
C PRO A 255 8.37 13.72 -16.99
N VAL A 256 7.39 13.91 -16.11
CA VAL A 256 6.69 15.18 -15.87
C VAL A 256 6.80 15.61 -14.41
N ASP A 257 6.66 16.91 -14.17
CA ASP A 257 6.49 17.47 -12.83
C ASP A 257 5.01 17.61 -12.46
N MET A 258 4.70 17.56 -11.16
CA MET A 258 3.34 17.44 -10.62
C MET A 258 2.99 18.64 -9.74
N VAL A 259 1.88 19.30 -10.05
CA VAL A 259 1.36 20.46 -9.32
C VAL A 259 -0.06 20.20 -8.85
N PHE A 260 -0.37 20.51 -7.59
CA PHE A 260 -1.68 20.35 -6.98
C PHE A 260 -2.27 21.73 -6.63
N ALA A 261 -2.96 22.35 -7.59
CA ALA A 261 -3.62 23.64 -7.41
C ALA A 261 -5.00 23.47 -6.73
N GLY A 262 -5.42 24.46 -5.95
CA GLY A 262 -6.80 24.52 -5.41
C GLY A 262 -7.17 23.41 -4.43
N ILE A 263 -6.20 22.75 -3.77
CA ILE A 263 -6.46 21.75 -2.72
C ILE A 263 -6.70 22.47 -1.37
N PRO A 264 -7.83 22.24 -0.67
CA PRO A 264 -8.03 22.77 0.68
C PRO A 264 -7.05 22.17 1.70
N ALA A 265 -6.67 22.95 2.71
CA ALA A 265 -5.80 22.46 3.78
C ALA A 265 -6.41 21.24 4.50
N GLY A 266 -5.66 20.14 4.58
CA GLY A 266 -6.11 18.88 5.17
C GLY A 266 -7.11 18.07 4.33
N ALA A 267 -7.42 18.47 3.09
CA ALA A 267 -8.23 17.64 2.19
C ALA A 267 -7.50 16.33 1.83
N THR A 268 -8.27 15.27 1.62
CA THR A 268 -7.75 14.03 1.02
C THR A 268 -7.67 14.19 -0.49
N VAL A 269 -6.58 13.78 -1.12
CA VAL A 269 -6.36 13.85 -2.57
C VAL A 269 -6.33 12.43 -3.14
N ILE A 270 -7.13 12.19 -4.17
CA ILE A 270 -7.29 10.89 -4.82
C ILE A 270 -7.04 11.07 -6.31
N VAL A 271 -6.04 10.37 -6.84
CA VAL A 271 -5.77 10.31 -8.28
C VAL A 271 -6.08 8.90 -8.77
N ASN A 272 -7.21 8.75 -9.48
CA ASN A 272 -7.62 7.51 -10.13
C ASN A 272 -6.96 7.39 -11.50
N MET A 273 -6.06 6.42 -11.65
CA MET A 273 -5.43 6.03 -12.92
C MET A 273 -6.30 4.96 -13.61
N LEU A 274 -7.10 5.38 -14.58
CA LEU A 274 -8.17 4.58 -15.22
C LEU A 274 -7.74 3.89 -16.53
N SER A 275 -6.52 4.12 -17.02
CA SER A 275 -5.95 3.41 -18.18
C SER A 275 -5.44 2.01 -17.81
N GLU A 276 -5.58 1.07 -18.73
CA GLU A 276 -4.80 -0.18 -18.68
C GLU A 276 -3.32 0.13 -18.97
N GLY A 277 -2.39 -0.55 -18.30
CA GLY A 277 -0.96 -0.30 -18.44
C GLY A 277 -0.46 1.03 -17.89
N ALA A 278 -1.27 1.73 -17.08
CA ALA A 278 -1.04 3.13 -16.67
C ALA A 278 0.39 3.41 -16.16
N VAL A 279 1.06 4.34 -16.83
CA VAL A 279 2.42 4.80 -16.50
C VAL A 279 2.38 6.16 -15.85
N ILE A 280 3.04 6.28 -14.70
CA ILE A 280 3.47 7.53 -14.09
C ILE A 280 4.99 7.63 -14.24
N ASN A 281 5.48 8.69 -14.89
CA ASN A 281 6.91 8.99 -14.95
C ASN A 281 7.14 10.40 -14.38
N THR A 282 7.82 10.55 -13.23
CA THR A 282 7.95 11.86 -12.59
C THR A 282 9.28 12.12 -11.90
N ASN A 283 9.68 13.40 -11.89
CA ASN A 283 10.82 13.92 -11.14
C ASN A 283 10.38 14.79 -9.94
N THR A 284 9.08 14.89 -9.67
CA THR A 284 8.58 15.58 -8.48
C THR A 284 8.72 14.66 -7.26
N GLY A 285 9.59 15.03 -6.32
CA GLY A 285 9.85 14.18 -5.16
C GLY A 285 11.00 14.63 -4.27
N PHE A 286 10.78 15.72 -3.53
CA PHE A 286 11.71 16.29 -2.54
C PHE A 286 10.90 16.85 -1.35
N ASP A 287 11.44 16.81 -0.13
CA ASP A 287 10.68 17.15 1.09
C ASP A 287 10.60 18.68 1.35
N GLY A 288 9.72 19.12 2.25
CA GLY A 288 9.37 20.54 2.45
C GLY A 288 8.53 21.16 1.31
N THR A 289 7.87 20.33 0.51
CA THR A 289 7.12 20.73 -0.70
C THR A 289 5.65 20.35 -0.59
N GLN A 290 4.82 20.94 -1.47
CA GLN A 290 3.39 20.64 -1.58
C GLN A 290 3.06 19.14 -1.67
N THR A 291 3.88 18.31 -2.35
CA THR A 291 3.63 16.87 -2.43
C THR A 291 4.05 16.12 -1.18
N ALA A 292 5.06 16.59 -0.45
CA ALA A 292 5.42 16.09 0.89
C ALA A 292 4.36 16.47 1.94
N ASP A 293 3.78 17.68 1.87
CA ASP A 293 2.68 18.11 2.74
C ASP A 293 1.39 17.30 2.49
N LEU A 294 1.11 16.95 1.23
CA LEU A 294 -0.05 16.13 0.85
C LEU A 294 0.13 14.63 1.14
N ARG A 295 1.38 14.14 1.28
CA ARG A 295 1.74 12.72 1.46
C ARG A 295 0.76 11.90 2.32
N PRO A 296 0.45 12.25 3.59
CA PRO A 296 -0.39 11.42 4.45
C PRO A 296 -1.85 11.32 4.00
N ARG A 297 -2.34 12.21 3.12
CA ARG A 297 -3.71 12.14 2.57
C ARG A 297 -3.76 12.07 1.05
N LEU A 298 -2.65 11.71 0.39
CA LEU A 298 -2.57 11.51 -1.07
C LEU A 298 -2.64 10.01 -1.41
N MET A 299 -3.57 9.63 -2.28
CA MET A 299 -3.79 8.25 -2.75
C MET A 299 -3.75 8.17 -4.28
N TRP A 300 -2.86 7.33 -4.81
CA TRP A 300 -2.77 6.96 -6.22
C TRP A 300 -3.48 5.61 -6.43
N ASN A 301 -4.65 5.62 -7.07
CA ASN A 301 -5.53 4.46 -7.16
C ASN A 301 -5.57 3.89 -8.59
N PHE A 302 -5.31 2.58 -8.72
CA PHE A 302 -5.31 1.83 -9.98
C PHE A 302 -6.44 0.78 -9.93
N PRO A 303 -7.72 1.15 -10.17
CA PRO A 303 -8.87 0.30 -9.87
C PRO A 303 -9.06 -0.91 -10.78
N THR A 304 -8.57 -0.84 -12.02
CA THR A 304 -8.89 -1.84 -13.07
C THR A 304 -7.68 -2.38 -13.82
N ALA A 305 -6.53 -1.70 -13.77
CA ALA A 305 -5.39 -2.03 -14.62
C ALA A 305 -4.74 -3.38 -14.25
N THR A 306 -4.47 -4.24 -15.23
CA THR A 306 -3.69 -5.49 -15.09
C THR A 306 -2.18 -5.23 -15.04
N THR A 307 -1.73 -4.08 -15.53
CA THR A 307 -0.34 -3.62 -15.38
C THR A 307 -0.30 -2.15 -15.02
N SER A 308 0.67 -1.75 -14.20
CA SER A 308 0.88 -0.35 -13.82
C SER A 308 2.36 -0.09 -13.53
N THR A 309 2.82 1.14 -13.72
CA THR A 309 4.24 1.49 -13.49
C THR A 309 4.36 2.89 -12.92
N ILE A 310 5.12 3.03 -11.83
CA ILE A 310 5.52 4.32 -11.28
C ILE A 310 7.06 4.38 -11.32
N LYS A 311 7.61 5.34 -12.08
CA LYS A 311 9.04 5.45 -12.39
C LYS A 311 9.49 6.91 -12.44
N GLY A 312 10.80 7.14 -12.48
CA GLY A 312 11.39 8.48 -12.62
C GLY A 312 12.56 8.72 -11.68
N GLY A 313 12.99 9.98 -11.56
CA GLY A 313 14.27 10.35 -10.92
C GLY A 313 14.21 10.82 -9.47
N ALA A 314 13.04 10.80 -8.81
CA ALA A 314 12.84 11.43 -7.50
C ALA A 314 12.05 10.55 -6.49
N GLN A 315 11.96 11.01 -5.24
CA GLN A 315 11.25 10.31 -4.15
C GLN A 315 9.72 10.52 -4.27
N PHE A 316 8.97 9.53 -4.74
CA PHE A 316 7.52 9.62 -4.94
C PHE A 316 6.78 9.89 -3.62
N GLN A 317 5.68 10.64 -3.66
CA GLN A 317 4.91 11.01 -2.47
C GLN A 317 3.47 10.52 -2.55
N GLY A 318 2.95 10.07 -1.41
CA GLY A 318 1.59 9.56 -1.28
C GLY A 318 1.52 8.04 -1.32
N SER A 319 0.40 7.52 -0.83
CA SER A 319 0.10 6.09 -0.81
C SER A 319 -0.41 5.60 -2.17
N VAL A 320 -0.23 4.31 -2.44
CA VAL A 320 -0.61 3.68 -3.70
C VAL A 320 -1.54 2.50 -3.43
N MET A 321 -2.60 2.36 -4.21
CA MET A 321 -3.59 1.28 -4.10
C MET A 321 -3.95 0.72 -5.47
N ALA A 322 -4.05 -0.61 -5.62
CA ALA A 322 -4.48 -1.25 -6.86
C ALA A 322 -5.48 -2.39 -6.60
N GLY A 323 -6.65 -2.30 -7.22
CA GLY A 323 -7.83 -3.12 -6.90
C GLY A 323 -8.06 -4.34 -7.80
N ASN A 324 -7.17 -4.59 -8.76
CA ASN A 324 -7.26 -5.75 -9.65
C ASN A 324 -6.24 -6.82 -9.20
N PRO A 325 -6.65 -8.06 -8.83
CA PRO A 325 -5.71 -9.13 -8.48
C PRO A 325 -4.75 -9.53 -9.61
N ALA A 326 -5.12 -9.28 -10.87
CA ALA A 326 -4.22 -9.48 -12.00
C ALA A 326 -3.18 -8.36 -12.16
N ASN A 327 -3.28 -7.26 -11.38
CA ASN A 327 -2.32 -6.16 -11.44
C ASN A 327 -0.90 -6.64 -11.16
N THR A 328 0.05 -6.22 -11.99
CA THR A 328 1.46 -6.17 -11.61
C THR A 328 1.89 -4.71 -11.59
N MET A 329 2.30 -4.24 -10.42
CA MET A 329 2.81 -2.88 -10.23
C MET A 329 4.33 -2.89 -10.23
N THR A 330 4.92 -2.19 -11.19
CA THR A 330 6.36 -1.93 -11.22
C THR A 330 6.65 -0.61 -10.52
N LEU A 331 7.39 -0.66 -9.41
CA LEU A 331 7.90 0.53 -8.71
C LEU A 331 9.39 0.67 -9.02
N ALA A 332 9.74 1.74 -9.73
CA ALA A 332 11.07 1.98 -10.31
C ALA A 332 11.51 3.45 -10.16
N GLN A 333 11.41 3.97 -8.93
CA GLN A 333 11.91 5.28 -8.51
C GLN A 333 12.96 5.11 -7.40
N PRO A 334 13.83 6.10 -7.12
CA PRO A 334 14.73 6.07 -5.97
C PRO A 334 14.03 5.73 -4.64
N GLY A 335 12.79 6.20 -4.44
CA GLY A 335 11.93 5.62 -3.42
C GLY A 335 10.49 6.12 -3.46
N ILE A 336 9.66 5.52 -2.60
CA ILE A 336 8.22 5.80 -2.43
C ILE A 336 7.95 6.20 -0.98
N ASN A 337 7.14 7.22 -0.74
CA ASN A 337 6.84 7.74 0.60
C ASN A 337 5.35 7.65 0.88
N GLY A 338 4.91 6.51 1.39
CA GLY A 338 3.49 6.17 1.60
C GLY A 338 3.25 4.66 1.70
N ARG A 339 1.98 4.29 1.87
CA ARG A 339 1.53 2.89 1.87
C ARG A 339 1.54 2.30 0.46
N VAL A 340 1.62 0.96 0.35
CA VAL A 340 1.48 0.22 -0.91
C VAL A 340 0.47 -0.91 -0.72
N TYR A 341 -0.72 -0.79 -1.30
CA TYR A 341 -1.87 -1.67 -1.06
C TYR A 341 -2.38 -2.30 -2.35
N LEU A 342 -1.86 -3.48 -2.71
CA LEU A 342 -2.09 -4.11 -4.00
C LEU A 342 -2.88 -5.41 -3.84
N ALA A 343 -4.01 -5.55 -4.54
CA ALA A 343 -4.71 -6.82 -4.68
C ALA A 343 -3.87 -7.85 -5.48
N GLY A 344 -3.03 -7.36 -6.40
CA GLY A 344 -2.08 -8.16 -7.18
C GLY A 344 -0.64 -8.10 -6.66
N ASN A 345 0.30 -7.94 -7.59
CA ASN A 345 1.73 -8.18 -7.39
C ASN A 345 2.57 -6.90 -7.36
N LEU A 346 3.71 -6.94 -6.66
CA LEU A 346 4.73 -5.90 -6.63
C LEU A 346 6.05 -6.39 -7.26
N GLU A 347 6.52 -5.69 -8.30
CA GLU A 347 7.90 -5.73 -8.78
C GLU A 347 8.61 -4.43 -8.34
N LEU A 348 9.34 -4.49 -7.23
CA LEU A 348 10.18 -3.41 -6.72
C LEU A 348 11.56 -3.52 -7.37
N THR A 349 11.87 -2.58 -8.27
CA THR A 349 13.00 -2.72 -9.20
C THR A 349 13.66 -1.38 -9.52
N GLY A 350 14.70 -1.37 -10.35
CA GLY A 350 15.34 -0.14 -10.83
C GLY A 350 16.84 -0.10 -10.59
N THR A 351 17.46 0.99 -11.07
CA THR A 351 18.91 1.12 -11.20
C THR A 351 19.60 1.81 -10.02
N SER A 352 18.85 2.40 -9.09
CA SER A 352 19.37 3.35 -8.09
C SER A 352 18.71 3.22 -6.71
N GLY A 353 18.92 2.08 -6.05
CA GLY A 353 18.65 1.95 -4.61
C GLY A 353 17.17 1.96 -4.21
N THR A 354 16.25 1.60 -5.11
CA THR A 354 14.79 1.70 -4.92
C THR A 354 14.31 1.29 -3.52
N GLU A 355 13.72 2.25 -2.80
CA GLU A 355 13.25 2.13 -1.42
C GLU A 355 11.71 2.30 -1.29
N ILE A 356 11.12 1.77 -0.21
CA ILE A 356 9.76 2.15 0.25
C ILE A 356 9.85 2.63 1.69
N HIS A 357 9.38 3.85 1.94
CA HIS A 357 9.40 4.54 3.24
C HIS A 357 8.02 4.54 3.90
N ALA A 358 7.95 4.22 5.19
CA ALA A 358 6.70 4.00 5.88
C ALA A 358 6.03 5.30 6.31
N TYR A 359 5.01 5.72 5.56
CA TYR A 359 4.16 6.85 5.94
C TYR A 359 2.68 6.43 5.91
N PRO A 360 1.87 6.90 6.87
CA PRO A 360 0.48 6.50 6.99
C PRO A 360 -0.38 7.03 5.84
N PHE A 361 -1.57 6.43 5.68
CA PHE A 361 -2.65 7.04 4.92
C PHE A 361 -3.78 7.43 5.86
N ASP A 362 -3.78 8.69 6.26
CA ASP A 362 -4.76 9.32 7.15
C ASP A 362 -5.92 9.95 6.36
N GLY A 363 -6.04 9.65 5.06
CA GLY A 363 -7.07 10.18 4.17
C GLY A 363 -8.40 9.43 4.24
N ASP A 364 -9.50 10.13 3.96
CA ASP A 364 -10.84 9.56 3.92
C ASP A 364 -11.16 9.11 2.49
N LEU A 365 -11.48 7.84 2.27
CA LEU A 365 -11.88 7.35 0.95
C LEU A 365 -13.39 7.58 0.70
N PRO A 366 -13.84 7.59 -0.56
CA PRO A 366 -15.27 7.62 -0.86
C PRO A 366 -15.96 6.38 -0.29
N GLU A 367 -17.04 6.56 0.47
CA GLU A 367 -17.83 5.40 0.89
C GLU A 367 -18.37 4.67 -0.33
N CYS A 368 -18.20 3.36 -0.30
CA CYS A 368 -18.94 2.48 -1.16
C CYS A 368 -20.36 2.45 -0.63
N ALA A 369 -21.34 2.76 -1.47
CA ALA A 369 -22.75 2.55 -1.17
C ALA A 369 -23.04 1.04 -1.15
N SER A 370 -22.49 0.36 -0.14
CA SER A 370 -22.95 -0.93 0.31
C SER A 370 -24.46 -0.80 0.52
N PRO A 371 -25.29 -1.65 -0.07
CA PRO A 371 -26.72 -1.61 0.17
C PRO A 371 -26.91 -1.90 1.66
N SER A 372 -27.19 -0.85 2.44
CA SER A 372 -27.50 -0.95 3.87
C SER A 372 -28.38 -2.17 4.07
N PRO A 373 -27.96 -3.18 4.86
CA PRO A 373 -28.61 -4.47 4.87
C PRO A 373 -30.08 -4.26 5.16
N SER A 374 -30.92 -4.53 4.14
CA SER A 374 -32.35 -4.26 4.20
C SER A 374 -32.88 -4.92 5.47
N PRO A 375 -33.51 -4.17 6.39
CA PRO A 375 -33.70 -4.60 7.77
C PRO A 375 -34.35 -5.98 7.78
N SER A 376 -33.57 -6.98 8.21
CA SER A 376 -33.91 -8.39 8.02
C SER A 376 -35.35 -8.62 8.48
N PRO A 377 -36.23 -9.14 7.59
CA PRO A 377 -37.67 -9.05 7.78
C PRO A 377 -38.04 -9.63 9.14
N SER A 378 -38.56 -8.76 10.02
CA SER A 378 -38.85 -9.08 11.42
C SER A 378 -39.47 -10.47 11.51
N PRO A 379 -38.90 -11.40 12.31
CA PRO A 379 -39.27 -12.81 12.25
C PRO A 379 -40.78 -12.95 12.38
N SER A 380 -41.40 -13.52 11.35
CA SER A 380 -42.85 -13.67 11.30
C SER A 380 -43.32 -14.38 12.56
N PRO A 381 -44.37 -13.88 13.26
CA PRO A 381 -44.78 -14.45 14.54
C PRO A 381 -45.07 -15.94 14.36
N SER A 382 -44.37 -16.76 15.15
CA SER A 382 -44.47 -18.23 15.08
C SER A 382 -45.94 -18.64 15.10
N PRO A 383 -46.40 -19.51 14.18
CA PRO A 383 -47.80 -19.90 14.13
C PRO A 383 -48.23 -20.50 15.47
N SER A 384 -49.36 -20.02 15.98
CA SER A 384 -49.96 -20.55 17.21
C SER A 384 -50.15 -22.07 17.08
N PRO A 385 -49.81 -22.87 18.11
CA PRO A 385 -50.00 -24.32 18.05
C PRO A 385 -51.47 -24.66 17.76
N SER A 386 -51.66 -25.57 16.81
CA SER A 386 -52.99 -26.05 16.42
C SER A 386 -53.67 -26.77 17.60
N PRO A 387 -54.98 -26.60 17.85
CA PRO A 387 -55.66 -27.27 18.95
C PRO A 387 -55.62 -28.79 18.81
N SER A 388 -55.42 -29.47 19.94
CA SER A 388 -55.37 -30.94 20.03
C SER A 388 -56.72 -31.56 19.63
N PRO A 389 -56.75 -32.66 18.85
CA PRO A 389 -57.99 -33.29 18.44
C PRO A 389 -58.73 -33.95 19.61
N SER A 390 -60.07 -33.84 19.60
CA SER A 390 -60.94 -34.47 20.61
C SER A 390 -60.80 -36.00 20.60
N PRO A 391 -60.81 -36.68 21.78
CA PRO A 391 -60.84 -38.13 21.84
C PRO A 391 -62.12 -38.71 21.22
N SER A 392 -61.97 -39.84 20.54
CA SER A 392 -63.08 -40.65 19.98
C SER A 392 -63.66 -41.59 21.05
N PRO A 393 -64.98 -41.88 21.06
CA PRO A 393 -65.60 -42.71 22.09
C PRO A 393 -65.19 -44.19 22.03
N SER A 394 -65.23 -44.86 23.19
CA SER A 394 -64.89 -46.28 23.33
C SER A 394 -65.94 -47.22 22.72
N PRO A 395 -65.54 -48.29 22.02
CA PRO A 395 -66.44 -49.40 21.67
C PRO A 395 -66.77 -50.29 22.89
N SER A 396 -67.81 -51.12 22.72
CA SER A 396 -68.35 -52.07 23.71
C SER A 396 -67.73 -53.48 23.55
N PRO A 397 -67.64 -54.32 24.62
CA PRO A 397 -66.88 -55.58 24.58
C PRO A 397 -67.68 -56.86 24.22
N SER A 398 -66.95 -57.99 24.18
CA SER A 398 -67.40 -59.42 24.20
C SER A 398 -67.62 -60.10 22.82
N PRO A 399 -67.49 -61.44 22.66
CA PRO A 399 -66.91 -62.48 23.56
C PRO A 399 -65.72 -63.29 22.95
N SER A 400 -65.13 -64.19 23.75
CA SER A 400 -64.13 -65.20 23.33
C SER A 400 -64.77 -66.52 22.84
N PRO A 401 -64.05 -67.33 22.03
CA PRO A 401 -63.93 -68.75 22.43
C PRO A 401 -62.59 -69.47 22.08
N SER A 402 -62.03 -70.15 23.10
CA SER A 402 -61.41 -71.49 23.08
C SER A 402 -60.12 -71.82 22.27
N PRO A 403 -59.40 -72.93 22.59
CA PRO A 403 -57.93 -73.01 22.42
C PRO A 403 -57.39 -74.29 21.72
N SER A 404 -56.06 -74.53 21.87
CA SER A 404 -55.29 -75.79 21.68
C SER A 404 -54.45 -75.89 20.38
N PRO A 405 -53.27 -76.58 20.35
CA PRO A 405 -52.28 -76.87 21.41
C PRO A 405 -50.84 -76.41 21.08
N SER A 406 -49.92 -76.55 22.04
CA SER A 406 -48.46 -76.39 21.84
C SER A 406 -47.83 -77.61 21.14
N PRO A 407 -46.69 -77.43 20.44
CA PRO A 407 -45.53 -78.24 20.86
C PRO A 407 -44.16 -77.50 20.87
N SER A 408 -43.39 -77.81 21.92
CA SER A 408 -41.91 -77.85 22.04
C SER A 408 -41.07 -76.57 21.76
N PRO A 409 -40.20 -76.14 22.70
CA PRO A 409 -39.21 -75.09 22.44
C PRO A 409 -38.02 -75.60 21.60
N SER A 410 -37.52 -74.74 20.70
CA SER A 410 -36.22 -74.87 20.04
C SER A 410 -35.20 -73.97 20.77
N PRO A 411 -33.89 -74.28 20.81
CA PRO A 411 -32.96 -73.65 21.74
C PRO A 411 -32.54 -72.22 21.36
N SER A 412 -31.98 -71.51 22.34
CA SER A 412 -31.65 -70.07 22.31
C SER A 412 -30.72 -69.65 21.15
N PRO A 413 -31.12 -68.66 20.33
CA PRO A 413 -30.15 -67.76 19.68
C PRO A 413 -29.57 -66.75 20.69
N SER A 414 -28.49 -66.07 20.31
CA SER A 414 -27.78 -65.07 21.12
C SER A 414 -28.66 -63.88 21.52
N PRO A 415 -28.43 -63.23 22.68
CA PRO A 415 -29.03 -61.92 22.95
C PRO A 415 -28.66 -60.89 21.87
N SER A 416 -29.66 -60.11 21.44
CA SER A 416 -29.46 -58.90 20.64
C SER A 416 -28.70 -57.84 21.46
N PRO A 417 -27.86 -56.99 20.85
CA PRO A 417 -27.34 -55.80 21.53
C PRO A 417 -28.50 -54.92 22.03
N SER A 418 -28.27 -54.28 23.18
CA SER A 418 -29.22 -53.35 23.80
C SER A 418 -29.41 -52.10 22.92
N PRO A 419 -30.62 -51.52 22.82
CA PRO A 419 -30.79 -50.24 22.17
C PRO A 419 -29.98 -49.15 22.88
N SER A 420 -29.41 -48.23 22.10
CA SER A 420 -28.70 -47.07 22.66
C SER A 420 -29.59 -46.29 23.64
N PRO A 421 -29.07 -45.81 24.78
CA PRO A 421 -29.82 -44.91 25.63
C PRO A 421 -30.24 -43.66 24.84
N SER A 422 -31.43 -43.14 25.18
CA SER A 422 -31.93 -41.86 24.66
C SER A 422 -30.98 -40.73 25.06
N PRO A 423 -30.74 -39.70 24.20
CA PRO A 423 -29.91 -38.57 24.58
C PRO A 423 -30.46 -37.89 25.84
N SER A 424 -29.57 -37.60 26.79
CA SER A 424 -29.92 -36.83 28.00
C SER A 424 -30.56 -35.50 27.61
N PRO A 425 -31.58 -35.02 28.35
CA PRO A 425 -32.06 -33.65 28.17
C PRO A 425 -30.90 -32.66 28.31
N SER A 426 -30.93 -31.61 27.47
CA SER A 426 -29.95 -30.52 27.51
C SER A 426 -29.93 -29.87 28.90
N PRO A 427 -28.76 -29.51 29.46
CA PRO A 427 -28.70 -28.82 30.73
C PRO A 427 -29.49 -27.50 30.68
N SER A 428 -30.22 -27.22 31.76
CA SER A 428 -30.91 -25.94 31.93
C SER A 428 -29.89 -24.79 31.87
N PRO A 429 -30.21 -23.63 31.23
CA PRO A 429 -29.26 -22.53 31.16
C PRO A 429 -28.83 -22.10 32.56
N SER A 430 -27.51 -21.94 32.74
CA SER A 430 -26.94 -21.49 34.01
C SER A 430 -27.60 -20.17 34.45
N PRO A 431 -27.90 -19.99 35.74
CA PRO A 431 -28.35 -18.70 36.24
C PRO A 431 -27.33 -17.61 35.87
N SER A 432 -27.85 -16.42 35.54
CA SER A 432 -27.05 -15.24 35.21
C SER A 432 -26.08 -14.93 36.37
N PRO A 433 -24.81 -14.57 36.11
CA PRO A 433 -23.87 -14.25 37.18
C PRO A 433 -24.39 -13.11 38.04
N SER A 434 -24.36 -13.29 39.36
CA SER A 434 -24.70 -12.26 40.32
C SER A 434 -23.83 -11.01 40.07
N PRO A 435 -24.37 -9.78 40.15
CA PRO A 435 -23.58 -8.58 39.92
C PRO A 435 -22.36 -8.55 40.86
N SER A 436 -21.19 -8.30 40.27
CA SER A 436 -19.91 -8.25 41.00
C SER A 436 -20.00 -7.28 42.19
N PRO A 437 -19.46 -7.63 43.37
CA PRO A 437 -19.49 -6.74 44.53
C PRO A 437 -18.87 -5.38 44.18
N SER A 438 -19.51 -4.32 44.66
CA SER A 438 -19.04 -2.94 44.47
C SER A 438 -17.58 -2.82 44.91
N PRO A 439 -16.69 -2.17 44.13
CA PRO A 439 -15.28 -2.08 44.47
C PRO A 439 -15.10 -1.42 45.83
N SER A 440 -14.28 -2.06 46.68
CA SER A 440 -13.89 -1.47 47.98
C SER A 440 -13.36 -0.05 47.77
N PRO A 441 -13.68 0.91 48.65
CA PRO A 441 -13.11 2.25 48.55
C PRO A 441 -11.59 2.17 48.48
N SER A 442 -11.01 2.93 47.54
CA SER A 442 -9.57 2.98 47.32
C SER A 442 -8.84 3.36 48.61
N PRO A 443 -7.69 2.74 48.94
CA PRO A 443 -6.90 3.17 50.09
C PRO A 443 -6.55 4.66 49.96
N SER A 444 -6.65 5.38 51.08
CA SER A 444 -6.32 6.81 51.14
C SER A 444 -4.87 7.03 50.65
N PRO A 445 -4.61 8.06 49.82
CA PRO A 445 -3.28 8.26 49.25
C PRO A 445 -2.24 8.38 50.37
N SER A 446 -1.18 7.58 50.25
CA SER A 446 -0.01 7.68 51.14
C SER A 446 0.52 9.12 51.14
N PRO A 447 0.90 9.69 52.30
CA PRO A 447 1.37 11.06 52.36
C PRO A 447 2.52 11.30 51.39
N SER A 448 2.46 12.44 50.69
CA SER A 448 3.45 12.83 49.68
C SER A 448 4.86 12.76 50.26
N PRO A 449 5.85 12.18 49.55
CA PRO A 449 7.22 12.13 50.05
C PRO A 449 7.72 13.56 50.29
N SER A 450 8.32 13.77 51.46
CA SER A 450 8.91 15.07 51.84
C SER A 450 9.81 15.58 50.71
N PRO A 451 9.76 16.88 50.36
CA PRO A 451 10.61 17.42 49.30
C PRO A 451 12.08 17.09 49.57
N SER A 452 12.74 16.56 48.54
CA SER A 452 14.18 16.28 48.57
C SER A 452 14.94 17.56 48.94
N PRO A 453 15.99 17.50 49.79
CA PRO A 453 16.74 18.69 50.16
C PRO A 453 17.27 19.42 48.93
N SER A 454 17.11 20.75 48.91
CA SER A 454 17.53 21.59 47.79
C SER A 454 19.02 21.35 47.48
N PRO A 455 19.40 21.20 46.19
CA PRO A 455 20.79 20.96 45.83
C PRO A 455 21.67 22.11 46.33
N SER A 456 22.78 21.76 47.00
CA SER A 456 23.78 22.73 47.46
C SER A 456 24.21 23.63 46.29
N PRO A 457 24.34 24.95 46.47
CA PRO A 457 24.71 25.85 45.40
C PRO A 457 26.03 25.42 44.74
N SER A 458 26.03 25.35 43.42
CA SER A 458 27.21 25.03 42.62
C SER A 458 28.33 26.05 42.90
N PRO A 459 29.60 25.63 43.03
CA PRO A 459 30.70 26.57 43.23
C PRO A 459 30.76 27.58 42.09
N SER A 460 31.01 28.86 42.44
CA SER A 460 31.10 29.96 41.47
C SER A 460 32.09 29.64 40.35
N PRO A 461 31.78 29.93 39.08
CA PRO A 461 32.74 29.77 37.99
C PRO A 461 34.00 30.60 38.27
N SER A 462 35.16 30.00 37.97
CA SER A 462 36.45 30.68 38.00
C SER A 462 36.47 31.84 36.98
N PRO A 463 37.09 33.00 37.29
CA PRO A 463 37.12 34.13 36.35
C PRO A 463 37.78 33.75 35.02
N SER A 464 37.15 34.17 33.92
CA SER A 464 37.63 33.93 32.56
C SER A 464 39.01 34.58 32.33
N PRO A 465 39.95 33.93 31.62
CA PRO A 465 41.24 34.54 31.28
C PRO A 465 41.06 35.81 30.43
N SER A 466 41.89 36.82 30.71
CA SER A 466 41.85 38.11 30.02
C SER A 466 42.03 37.96 28.50
N PRO A 467 41.29 38.71 27.66
CA PRO A 467 41.52 38.73 26.22
C PRO A 467 42.93 39.21 25.88
N SER A 468 43.52 38.59 24.85
CA SER A 468 44.82 38.97 24.29
C SER A 468 44.74 40.31 23.55
N PRO A 469 45.76 41.18 23.60
CA PRO A 469 45.72 42.50 22.95
C PRO A 469 45.62 42.42 21.42
N SER A 470 44.89 43.37 20.84
CA SER A 470 44.63 43.47 19.40
C SER A 470 45.88 43.87 18.60
N PRO A 471 46.11 43.32 17.39
CA PRO A 471 47.22 43.73 16.53
C PRO A 471 47.03 45.14 15.96
N SER A 472 48.11 45.92 15.91
CA SER A 472 48.10 47.29 15.38
C SER A 472 47.78 47.35 13.88
N PRO A 473 47.04 48.39 13.40
CA PRO A 473 46.88 48.64 11.99
C PRO A 473 48.21 49.06 11.33
N SER A 474 48.30 48.83 10.02
CA SER A 474 49.41 49.25 9.13
C SER A 474 48.83 50.13 8.00
N PRO A 475 49.56 51.15 7.48
CA PRO A 475 48.94 52.29 6.82
C PRO A 475 48.62 52.12 5.32
N SER A 476 47.72 52.98 4.83
CA SER A 476 47.32 53.09 3.42
C SER A 476 48.31 53.93 2.58
N PRO A 477 48.43 53.60 1.28
CA PRO A 477 48.71 54.56 0.21
C PRO A 477 47.40 55.04 -0.48
N SER A 478 47.50 56.06 -1.33
CA SER A 478 46.38 56.82 -1.94
C SER A 478 46.30 56.62 -3.49
N PRO A 479 45.46 57.32 -4.30
CA PRO A 479 44.67 56.63 -5.33
C PRO A 479 44.94 57.13 -6.78
N SER A 480 43.93 56.99 -7.67
CA SER A 480 43.89 57.30 -9.13
C SER A 480 44.23 56.07 -10.02
N HIS A 481 43.60 55.81 -11.18
CA HIS A 481 42.80 56.67 -12.08
C HIS A 481 41.42 56.11 -12.48
N SER A 482 40.56 56.99 -12.97
CA SER A 482 39.25 56.73 -13.59
C SER A 482 39.31 56.38 -15.09
N TYR A 483 38.32 55.63 -15.61
CA TYR A 483 37.71 55.88 -16.95
C TYR A 483 36.25 55.37 -17.00
N SER A 484 35.50 55.72 -18.06
CA SER A 484 34.03 55.60 -18.20
C SER A 484 33.59 54.69 -19.38
N PRO A 485 32.29 54.36 -19.55
CA PRO A 485 31.85 53.10 -20.22
C PRO A 485 31.22 53.23 -21.63
N ARG A 486 30.71 52.08 -22.14
CA ARG A 486 29.82 51.85 -23.33
C ARG A 486 30.51 51.88 -24.72
N PRO A 487 29.90 51.36 -25.82
CA PRO A 487 28.70 50.51 -25.98
C PRO A 487 28.89 49.24 -26.87
N SER A 488 27.79 48.56 -27.21
CA SER A 488 27.67 47.36 -28.07
C SER A 488 28.07 47.57 -29.55
N PRO A 489 28.11 46.47 -30.34
CA PRO A 489 27.19 46.43 -31.50
C PRO A 489 26.40 45.10 -31.62
N SER A 490 25.26 45.18 -32.31
CA SER A 490 24.55 44.03 -32.91
C SER A 490 25.07 43.77 -34.34
N HIS A 491 24.81 42.59 -34.93
CA HIS A 491 24.26 42.49 -36.30
C HIS A 491 23.71 41.08 -36.58
N SER A 492 22.65 41.02 -37.40
CA SER A 492 22.08 39.80 -37.99
C SER A 492 22.82 39.40 -39.27
N TYR A 493 22.66 38.15 -39.75
CA TYR A 493 22.18 37.85 -41.11
C TYR A 493 21.89 36.35 -41.31
N SER A 494 21.07 36.04 -42.32
CA SER A 494 20.77 34.71 -42.87
C SER A 494 20.76 34.86 -44.39
N PRO A 495 21.27 33.88 -45.18
CA PRO A 495 20.33 33.00 -45.89
C PRO A 495 20.83 31.55 -46.12
N SER A 496 19.95 30.73 -46.70
CA SER A 496 20.18 29.39 -47.31
C SER A 496 20.27 29.52 -48.85
N PRO A 497 20.40 28.46 -49.71
CA PRO A 497 20.68 27.04 -49.49
C PRO A 497 21.70 26.42 -50.50
N SER A 498 21.75 25.06 -50.58
CA SER A 498 22.12 24.22 -51.75
C SER A 498 23.61 24.00 -52.12
N HIS A 499 24.07 22.73 -52.18
CA HIS A 499 24.32 21.98 -53.43
C HIS A 499 24.90 20.56 -53.21
N SER A 500 24.63 19.67 -54.17
CA SER A 500 25.20 18.32 -54.41
C SER A 500 25.65 18.30 -55.90
N PRO A 501 26.36 17.30 -56.52
CA PRO A 501 26.62 15.91 -56.07
C PRO A 501 27.98 15.25 -56.52
N SER A 502 28.08 13.91 -56.33
CA SER A 502 28.59 12.90 -57.30
C SER A 502 30.02 12.28 -57.28
N VAL A 503 30.00 10.96 -57.56
CA VAL A 503 30.94 9.99 -58.21
C VAL A 503 32.27 9.47 -57.57
N THR A 504 32.22 8.20 -57.13
CA THR A 504 32.91 6.95 -57.62
C THR A 504 34.04 6.99 -58.69
N PRO A 505 34.80 5.87 -58.99
CA PRO A 505 34.91 4.51 -58.37
C PRO A 505 36.35 3.86 -58.30
N SER A 506 36.42 2.53 -58.04
CA SER A 506 37.27 1.50 -58.73
C SER A 506 38.54 0.89 -58.05
N PRO A 507 39.04 -0.32 -58.48
CA PRO A 507 39.30 -1.43 -57.52
C PRO A 507 40.56 -2.34 -57.76
N SER A 508 40.77 -3.37 -56.90
CA SER A 508 41.52 -4.64 -57.13
C SER A 508 41.52 -5.51 -55.84
N ALA A 509 41.78 -6.83 -55.79
CA ALA A 509 41.74 -7.95 -56.75
C ALA A 509 41.74 -9.31 -55.97
N SER A 510 41.53 -10.46 -56.64
CA SER A 510 41.48 -11.83 -56.06
C SER A 510 42.87 -12.52 -56.08
N PRO A 511 43.14 -13.64 -55.34
CA PRO A 511 42.68 -14.99 -55.73
C PRO A 511 42.36 -16.00 -54.59
N SER A 512 41.98 -17.23 -54.97
CA SER A 512 41.65 -18.39 -54.11
C SER A 512 42.70 -19.53 -54.23
N PRO A 513 42.69 -20.54 -53.32
CA PRO A 513 42.57 -21.93 -53.78
C PRO A 513 41.66 -22.83 -52.90
N SER A 514 41.75 -24.17 -53.06
CA SER A 514 40.62 -25.12 -53.11
C SER A 514 40.78 -26.47 -52.34
N HIS A 515 39.77 -27.36 -52.47
CA HIS A 515 39.71 -28.82 -52.11
C HIS A 515 39.25 -29.18 -50.67
N SER A 516 38.57 -30.32 -50.37
CA SER A 516 37.74 -31.28 -51.16
C SER A 516 37.00 -32.29 -50.24
N TYR A 517 36.03 -33.04 -50.80
CA TYR A 517 35.40 -34.31 -50.32
C TYR A 517 34.06 -34.31 -49.52
N SER A 518 33.41 -35.48 -49.58
CA SER A 518 32.02 -35.91 -49.26
C SER A 518 32.04 -37.48 -49.14
N PRO A 519 31.01 -38.28 -48.77
CA PRO A 519 29.58 -37.99 -48.54
C PRO A 519 28.94 -38.68 -47.28
N SER A 520 27.60 -38.63 -47.17
CA SER A 520 26.76 -39.34 -46.18
C SER A 520 26.60 -40.85 -46.44
N PRO A 521 25.90 -41.60 -45.55
CA PRO A 521 24.52 -41.99 -45.90
C PRO A 521 23.50 -41.96 -44.71
N SER A 522 22.25 -42.29 -45.04
CA SER A 522 21.03 -42.24 -44.21
C SER A 522 20.67 -43.58 -43.54
N HIS A 523 19.83 -43.60 -42.48
CA HIS A 523 18.85 -44.66 -42.23
C HIS A 523 17.64 -44.19 -41.37
N SER A 524 16.49 -44.87 -41.55
CA SER A 524 15.24 -44.77 -40.78
C SER A 524 14.44 -46.08 -40.98
N PRO A 525 13.65 -46.56 -40.00
CA PRO A 525 12.20 -46.64 -40.24
C PRO A 525 11.29 -46.45 -38.99
N SER A 526 9.98 -46.35 -39.23
CA SER A 526 8.91 -46.09 -38.26
C SER A 526 8.29 -47.33 -37.60
N VAL A 527 7.63 -47.15 -36.44
CA VAL A 527 6.39 -47.87 -36.07
C VAL A 527 5.53 -47.08 -35.06
N THR A 528 4.22 -47.33 -35.08
CA THR A 528 3.21 -46.88 -34.10
C THR A 528 2.44 -48.11 -33.60
N PRO A 529 1.74 -48.06 -32.45
CA PRO A 529 0.29 -47.88 -32.52
C PRO A 529 -0.35 -47.08 -31.36
N SER A 530 -1.65 -46.80 -31.49
CA SER A 530 -2.54 -46.15 -30.51
C SER A 530 -3.32 -47.17 -29.67
N PRO A 531 -4.01 -46.76 -28.59
CA PRO A 531 -5.45 -47.08 -28.54
C PRO A 531 -6.36 -45.89 -28.16
N SER A 532 -7.61 -45.94 -28.63
CA SER A 532 -8.68 -44.95 -28.41
C SER A 532 -9.72 -45.39 -27.38
N ALA A 533 -10.48 -44.46 -26.78
CA ALA A 533 -11.97 -44.48 -26.82
C ALA A 533 -12.66 -43.31 -26.07
N SER A 534 -13.61 -42.64 -26.75
CA SER A 534 -14.95 -42.18 -26.27
C SER A 534 -15.11 -41.17 -25.10
N ALA A 535 -16.14 -40.30 -25.06
CA ALA A 535 -17.13 -39.84 -26.07
C ALA A 535 -17.96 -38.62 -25.57
N SER A 536 -18.82 -38.06 -26.45
CA SER A 536 -19.85 -37.00 -26.23
C SER A 536 -19.32 -35.55 -26.12
N ALA A 537 -19.61 -34.56 -26.99
CA ALA A 537 -20.81 -34.12 -27.75
C ALA A 537 -21.74 -33.17 -26.94
N SER A 538 -22.40 -32.13 -27.50
CA SER A 538 -22.77 -31.86 -28.91
C SER A 538 -22.89 -30.35 -29.27
N ALA A 539 -22.74 -30.04 -30.57
CA ALA A 539 -23.37 -28.91 -31.32
C ALA A 539 -23.10 -27.44 -30.88
N SER A 540 -23.28 -26.40 -31.71
CA SER A 540 -23.79 -26.30 -33.10
C SER A 540 -23.11 -25.17 -33.88
N ALA A 541 -23.31 -25.07 -35.20
CA ALA A 541 -22.66 -24.06 -36.06
C ALA A 541 -23.56 -23.52 -37.19
N SER A 542 -23.30 -22.28 -37.64
CA SER A 542 -23.69 -21.73 -38.95
C SER A 542 -22.85 -20.48 -39.32
N PRO A 543 -22.69 -20.11 -40.61
CA PRO A 543 -21.45 -19.45 -41.06
C PRO A 543 -21.59 -18.19 -41.96
N SER A 544 -20.42 -17.67 -42.37
CA SER A 544 -20.14 -16.89 -43.61
C SER A 544 -20.44 -15.38 -43.64
N PRO A 545 -19.76 -14.58 -44.53
CA PRO A 545 -18.54 -14.84 -45.31
C PRO A 545 -17.47 -13.70 -45.33
N SER A 546 -16.30 -14.03 -45.91
CA SER A 546 -15.32 -13.11 -46.57
C SER A 546 -14.49 -12.17 -45.66
N HIS A 547 -13.30 -11.69 -46.05
CA HIS A 547 -12.50 -11.86 -47.28
C HIS A 547 -11.06 -12.34 -46.96
N SER A 548 -10.41 -12.96 -47.94
CA SER A 548 -8.96 -13.25 -47.91
C SER A 548 -8.12 -12.06 -48.36
N HIS A 549 -6.87 -11.99 -47.88
CA HIS A 549 -5.65 -11.67 -48.66
C HIS A 549 -4.42 -12.17 -47.88
N SER A 550 -3.34 -12.52 -48.57
CA SER A 550 -2.13 -13.12 -47.97
C SER A 550 -0.99 -12.12 -47.78
N HIS A 551 -0.09 -12.38 -46.82
CA HIS A 551 1.33 -12.73 -47.08
C HIS A 551 2.15 -12.83 -45.78
N SER A 552 3.12 -13.74 -45.79
CA SER A 552 4.20 -13.98 -44.82
C SER A 552 5.36 -14.63 -45.63
N PRO A 553 6.62 -14.78 -45.15
CA PRO A 553 7.10 -14.64 -43.76
C PRO A 553 8.39 -13.78 -43.62
N GLY A 554 8.98 -13.74 -42.42
CA GLY A 554 10.34 -13.25 -42.20
C GLY A 554 10.78 -13.34 -40.72
N VAL A 555 11.82 -14.13 -40.42
CA VAL A 555 12.38 -14.34 -39.06
C VAL A 555 13.90 -14.13 -39.10
N SER A 556 14.50 -13.74 -37.95
CA SER A 556 15.94 -13.64 -37.62
C SER A 556 16.50 -12.19 -37.57
N PRO A 557 17.68 -11.95 -36.95
CA PRO A 557 18.00 -12.27 -35.55
C PRO A 557 18.67 -11.10 -34.81
N SER A 558 18.97 -11.27 -33.52
CA SER A 558 19.72 -10.29 -32.72
C SER A 558 21.24 -10.30 -33.02
N PRO A 559 21.92 -9.13 -33.01
CA PRO A 559 23.36 -9.03 -32.85
C PRO A 559 23.76 -8.43 -31.50
N SER A 560 24.72 -9.04 -30.80
CA SER A 560 25.35 -8.50 -29.60
C SER A 560 26.70 -7.84 -29.94
N LEU A 561 27.06 -6.78 -29.20
CA LEU A 561 28.34 -6.05 -29.34
C LEU A 561 28.88 -5.65 -27.94
N PRO A 562 30.18 -5.31 -27.81
CA PRO A 562 31.02 -6.09 -26.89
C PRO A 562 31.43 -5.41 -25.57
N SER A 563 31.95 -6.24 -24.67
CA SER A 563 32.71 -5.82 -23.49
C SER A 563 34.06 -5.21 -23.87
N THR A 564 34.45 -4.15 -23.15
CA THR A 564 35.84 -3.77 -22.88
C THR A 564 35.96 -3.47 -21.39
N GLY A 565 37.15 -3.58 -20.78
CA GLY A 565 37.29 -3.46 -19.34
C GLY A 565 38.72 -3.26 -18.83
N GLY A 566 38.85 -3.21 -17.50
CA GLY A 566 40.06 -2.83 -16.77
C GLY A 566 40.05 -1.36 -16.34
N SER A 567 40.63 -0.96 -15.21
CA SER A 567 41.25 -1.72 -14.10
C SER A 567 41.46 -0.75 -12.90
N GLY A 568 41.63 -1.21 -11.64
CA GLY A 568 41.86 -0.20 -10.58
C GLY A 568 41.94 -0.52 -9.07
N SER A 569 42.13 -1.76 -8.61
CA SER A 569 42.58 -2.08 -7.22
C SER A 569 41.65 -1.73 -6.02
N PRO A 570 41.87 -2.30 -4.81
CA PRO A 570 40.93 -2.21 -3.69
C PRO A 570 41.29 -1.18 -2.59
N VAL A 571 40.29 -0.76 -1.83
CA VAL A 571 40.45 -0.05 -0.53
C VAL A 571 40.15 -1.02 0.61
N VAL A 572 40.84 -0.86 1.75
CA VAL A 572 40.99 -1.88 2.80
C VAL A 572 39.98 -1.70 3.95
N LEU A 573 39.59 -2.84 4.56
CA LEU A 573 38.74 -2.94 5.75
C LEU A 573 39.27 -2.11 6.94
N GLY A 574 38.40 -1.33 7.57
CA GLY A 574 38.69 -0.52 8.76
C GLY A 574 37.94 -0.98 10.01
N LEU A 575 38.31 -2.13 10.58
CA LEU A 575 37.83 -2.54 11.91
C LEU A 575 38.59 -1.78 13.00
N ALA A 576 37.87 -1.12 13.90
CA ALA A 576 38.45 -0.35 15.02
C ALA A 576 37.75 -0.70 16.35
N ALA A 577 38.25 -1.75 17.02
CA ALA A 577 37.88 -2.08 18.39
C ALA A 577 39.16 -2.37 19.20
N ALA A 578 39.45 -1.52 20.19
CA ALA A 578 40.53 -1.71 21.15
C ALA A 578 40.19 -0.99 22.46
N ALA A 579 40.24 -1.68 23.59
CA ALA A 579 39.95 -1.12 24.89
C ALA A 579 40.99 -1.52 25.94
N LEU A 580 41.43 -0.51 26.70
CA LEU A 580 41.97 -0.58 28.07
C LEU A 580 43.30 -1.31 28.35
N LEU A 581 43.86 -0.88 29.49
CA LEU A 581 45.02 -1.41 30.25
C LEU A 581 46.43 -1.13 29.71
N ALA A 582 47.48 -0.96 30.54
CA ALA A 582 47.59 -0.31 31.87
C ALA A 582 49.08 -0.32 32.34
N GLY A 583 49.54 0.80 32.91
CA GLY A 583 50.55 0.84 33.99
C GLY A 583 52.04 0.59 33.68
N GLY A 584 52.90 1.05 34.61
CA GLY A 584 54.22 0.46 34.87
C GLY A 584 55.44 1.17 34.27
N GLY A 585 55.86 2.30 34.85
CA GLY A 585 56.98 3.13 34.38
C GLY A 585 58.38 2.49 34.34
N LEU A 586 59.34 3.26 33.79
CA LEU A 586 60.76 2.92 33.76
C LEU A 586 61.62 4.05 34.36
N VAL A 587 62.75 3.68 34.96
CA VAL A 587 63.60 4.54 35.80
C VAL A 587 64.58 5.39 34.97
N VAL A 588 64.84 6.62 35.44
CA VAL A 588 65.83 7.55 34.88
C VAL A 588 67.26 7.08 35.18
N MET A 589 68.13 7.06 34.15
CA MET A 589 69.58 7.02 34.29
C MET A 589 70.23 8.24 33.64
N VAL A 590 71.35 8.72 34.20
CA VAL A 590 71.70 10.16 34.15
C VAL A 590 72.94 10.50 33.32
N VAL A 591 72.71 11.29 32.26
CA VAL A 591 73.48 12.45 31.77
C VAL A 591 74.99 12.56 32.08
N ARG A 592 75.82 12.69 31.01
CA ARG A 592 76.94 13.66 30.82
C ARG A 592 77.71 13.35 29.51
N ARG A 593 78.38 14.28 28.78
CA ARG A 593 78.69 15.72 29.01
C ARG A 593 79.00 16.50 27.70
N ARG A 594 78.45 17.73 27.59
CA ARG A 594 78.93 18.99 26.93
C ARG A 594 79.94 19.01 25.75
N GLY A 595 79.60 19.86 24.76
CA GLY A 595 80.50 20.60 23.84
C GLY A 595 79.78 20.86 22.51
N ARG A 596 79.24 22.04 22.14
CA ARG A 596 79.61 23.48 22.20
C ARG A 596 80.44 23.93 20.98
N HIS A 597 79.93 24.97 20.30
CA HIS A 597 80.37 25.55 19.02
C HIS A 597 79.99 24.70 17.79
N SER A 598 79.54 25.28 16.67
CA SER A 598 79.31 26.72 16.37
C SER A 598 77.84 27.01 16.08
#